data_AF-A0AAU1T043-F1
#
_entry.id   AF-A0AAU1T043-F1
#
_cell.length_a   1.000
_cell.length_b   1.000
_cell.length_c   1.000
_cell.angle_alpha   90.00
_cell.angle_beta   90.00
_cell.angle_gamma   90.00
#
_symmetry.space_group_name_H-M   'P 1'
#
loop_
_entity.id
_entity.type
_entity.pdbx_description
1 polymer ?
#
loop_
_entity_poly.entity_id
_entity_poly.type
_entity_poly.pdbx_seq_one_letter_code
_entity_poly.pdbx_strand_id
1 'polypeptide(L)' 'MSKPVAMDTDTATAARHARYGKLPARIRFEDMTEEVEAEVNVGVNAAYDPERSWNFYSCMALDLGL' A
#
# COMPACT_ATOMS: atom_id res chain seq x y z
N MET A 1 26.12 -17.74 -25.88
CA MET A 1 24.74 -18.30 -25.86
C MET A 1 24.11 -18.03 -24.51
N SER A 2 23.24 -17.03 -24.41
CA SER A 2 22.43 -16.82 -23.20
C SER A 2 21.28 -17.82 -23.21
N LYS A 3 21.24 -18.71 -22.21
CA LYS A 3 20.18 -19.68 -22.00
C LYS A 3 18.89 -18.92 -21.66
N PRO A 4 17.73 -19.21 -22.27
CA PRO A 4 16.49 -18.61 -21.83
C PRO A 4 16.20 -19.11 -20.41
N VAL A 5 16.18 -18.18 -19.45
CA VAL A 5 15.58 -18.44 -18.14
C VAL A 5 14.09 -18.62 -18.39
N ALA A 6 13.68 -19.86 -18.65
CA ALA A 6 12.30 -20.24 -18.44
C ALA A 6 12.08 -20.11 -16.92
N MET A 7 11.61 -18.95 -16.47
CA MET A 7 11.02 -18.85 -15.16
C MET A 7 9.87 -19.83 -15.18
N ASP A 8 10.04 -20.94 -14.46
CA ASP A 8 9.01 -21.95 -14.30
C ASP A 8 7.83 -21.28 -13.59
N THR A 9 6.93 -20.72 -14.39
CA THR A 9 5.81 -19.90 -13.95
C THR A 9 4.89 -20.69 -13.03
N ASP A 10 4.87 -22.01 -13.16
CA ASP A 10 4.11 -22.92 -12.33
C ASP A 10 4.67 -22.96 -10.90
N THR A 11 5.99 -23.06 -10.74
CA THR A 11 6.62 -23.02 -9.40
C THR A 11 6.42 -21.69 -8.68
N ALA A 12 6.54 -20.57 -9.40
CA ALA A 12 6.30 -19.25 -8.85
C ALA A 12 4.82 -19.06 -8.47
N THR A 13 3.90 -19.63 -9.26
CA THR A 13 2.46 -19.60 -9.00
C THR A 13 2.10 -20.45 -7.78
N ALA A 14 2.66 -21.66 -7.67
CA ALA A 14 2.49 -22.52 -6.51
C ALA A 14 3.02 -21.89 -5.22
N ALA A 15 4.20 -21.25 -5.26
CA ALA A 15 4.76 -20.55 -4.11
C ALA A 15 3.89 -19.37 -3.66
N ARG A 16 3.29 -18.62 -4.61
CA ARG A 16 2.34 -17.53 -4.29
C ARG A 16 1.06 -18.08 -3.68
N HIS A 17 0.49 -19.13 -4.25
CA HIS A 17 -0.72 -19.76 -3.69
C HIS A 17 -0.50 -20.35 -2.30
N ALA A 18 0.67 -20.92 -2.04
CA ALA A 18 1.03 -21.40 -0.71
C ALA A 18 1.14 -20.25 0.32
N ARG A 19 1.64 -19.08 -0.10
CA ARG A 19 1.78 -17.89 0.77
C ARG A 19 0.49 -17.12 0.98
N TYR A 20 -0.32 -16.97 -0.07
CA TYR A 20 -1.44 -16.02 -0.11
C TYR A 20 -2.80 -16.67 -0.37
N GLY A 21 -2.84 -17.99 -0.56
CA GLY A 21 -4.04 -18.69 -0.98
C GLY A 21 -4.38 -18.48 -2.46
N LYS A 22 -5.56 -18.93 -2.87
CA LYS A 22 -6.10 -18.71 -4.22
C LYS A 22 -6.90 -17.42 -4.24
N LEU A 23 -6.89 -16.72 -5.39
CA LEU A 23 -7.76 -15.58 -5.60
C LEU A 23 -9.24 -16.03 -5.50
N PRO A 24 -10.10 -15.28 -4.80
CA PRO A 24 -11.53 -15.50 -4.84
C PRO A 24 -12.09 -15.45 -6.27
N ALA A 25 -13.31 -15.97 -6.44
CA ALA A 25 -14.03 -15.81 -7.70
C ALA A 25 -14.19 -14.32 -8.03
N ARG A 26 -14.09 -13.98 -9.32
CA ARG A 26 -14.29 -12.61 -9.77
C ARG A 26 -15.71 -12.16 -9.43
N ILE A 27 -15.84 -10.99 -8.80
CA ILE A 27 -17.13 -10.36 -8.57
C ILE A 27 -17.81 -10.02 -9.90
N ARG A 28 -19.14 -10.06 -9.93
CA ARG A 28 -19.86 -9.62 -11.13
C ARG A 28 -19.73 -8.12 -11.27
N PHE A 29 -19.83 -7.63 -12.50
CA PHE A 29 -19.67 -6.20 -12.76
C PHE A 29 -20.78 -5.39 -12.09
N GLU A 30 -22.00 -5.92 -12.08
CA GLU A 30 -23.16 -5.34 -11.40
C GLU A 30 -23.03 -5.27 -9.87
N ASP A 31 -22.10 -6.05 -9.28
CA ASP A 31 -21.83 -6.08 -7.84
C ASP A 31 -20.61 -5.21 -7.47
N MET A 32 -19.95 -4.58 -8.45
CA MET A 32 -18.77 -3.73 -8.23
C MET A 32 -19.21 -2.30 -7.86
N THR A 33 -18.59 -1.71 -6.85
CA THR A 33 -18.78 -0.29 -6.50
C THR A 33 -17.68 0.55 -7.15
N GLU A 34 -18.03 1.69 -7.71
CA GLU A 34 -17.05 2.64 -8.25
C GLU A 34 -16.28 3.34 -7.11
N GLU A 35 -15.01 3.64 -7.36
CA GLU A 35 -14.22 4.46 -6.44
C GLU A 35 -14.83 5.87 -6.39
N VAL A 36 -15.07 6.36 -5.18
CA VAL A 36 -15.55 7.74 -4.94
C VAL A 36 -14.43 8.47 -4.22
N GLU A 37 -14.20 9.74 -4.57
CA GLU A 37 -13.31 10.61 -3.79
C GLU A 37 -13.78 10.60 -2.33
N ALA A 38 -12.94 10.09 -1.44
CA ALA A 38 -13.20 10.22 -0.03
C ALA A 38 -13.13 11.70 0.32
N GLU A 39 -14.21 12.24 0.92
CA GLU A 39 -14.10 13.54 1.57
C GLU A 39 -12.96 13.44 2.58
N VAL A 40 -11.99 14.32 2.42
CA VAL A 40 -10.87 14.45 3.33
C VAL A 40 -11.49 14.75 4.70
N ASN A 41 -11.48 13.76 5.60
CA ASN A 41 -12.04 13.87 6.95
C ASN A 41 -11.07 14.66 7.86
N VAL A 42 -10.74 15.85 7.39
CA VAL A 42 -9.86 16.81 8.04
C VAL A 42 -10.77 17.81 8.69
N GLY A 43 -11.12 17.56 9.94
CA GLY A 43 -11.83 18.55 10.72
C GLY A 43 -10.97 19.80 10.88
N VAL A 44 -11.17 20.83 10.04
CA VAL A 44 -10.69 22.25 10.10
C VAL A 44 -9.17 22.48 10.34
N ASN A 45 -8.39 21.47 10.72
CA ASN A 45 -7.07 21.58 11.33
C ASN A 45 -5.95 20.87 10.56
N ALA A 46 -6.22 20.25 9.40
CA ALA A 46 -5.18 19.63 8.56
C ALA A 46 -4.92 20.40 7.25
N ALA A 47 -5.16 21.71 7.28
CA ALA A 47 -4.37 22.56 6.41
C ALA A 47 -2.89 22.34 6.76
N TYR A 48 -2.08 22.02 5.76
CA TYR A 48 -0.64 21.79 5.94
C TYR A 48 -0.01 23.08 6.49
N ASP A 49 0.47 23.02 7.74
CA ASP A 49 1.19 24.09 8.41
C ASP A 49 2.61 23.60 8.70
N PRO A 50 3.62 24.01 7.90
CA PRO A 50 4.99 23.58 8.09
C PRO A 50 5.58 24.02 9.43
N GLU A 51 5.15 25.17 9.97
CA GLU A 51 5.62 25.67 11.27
C GLU A 51 5.04 24.82 12.41
N ARG A 52 3.77 24.42 12.31
CA ARG A 52 3.13 23.55 13.31
C ARG A 52 3.72 22.14 13.32
N SER A 53 4.26 21.67 12.20
CA SER A 53 4.83 20.33 12.05
C SER A 53 6.04 20.09 12.98
N TRP A 54 6.82 21.13 13.28
CA TRP A 54 7.98 21.05 14.19
C TRP A 54 7.63 20.55 15.59
N ASN A 55 6.42 20.82 16.07
CA ASN A 55 5.95 20.38 17.40
C ASN A 55 5.85 18.86 17.54
N PHE A 56 5.76 18.11 16.43
CA PHE A 56 5.64 16.64 16.44
C PHE A 56 7.00 15.93 16.26
N TYR A 57 8.03 16.63 15.81
CA TYR A 57 9.35 16.04 15.55
C TYR A 57 10.31 16.10 16.74
N SER A 58 9.92 16.69 17.87
CA SER A 58 10.78 16.78 19.05
C SER A 58 11.25 15.42 19.58
N CYS A 59 10.40 14.39 19.51
CA CYS A 59 10.80 13.02 19.90
C CYS A 59 11.78 12.40 18.89
N MET A 60 11.56 12.60 17.60
CA MET A 60 12.44 12.09 16.55
C MET A 60 13.83 12.76 16.55
N ALA A 61 13.91 14.06 16.84
CA ALA A 61 15.18 14.76 16.98
C ALA A 61 15.99 14.24 18.18
N LEU A 62 15.34 13.99 19.32
CA LEU A 62 15.97 13.38 20.49
C LEU A 62 16.44 11.95 20.22
N ASP A 63 15.65 11.15 19.51
CA ASP A 63 16.02 9.76 19.15
C ASP A 63 17.22 9.70 18.19
N LEU A 64 17.45 10.74 17.38
CA LEU A 64 18.58 10.86 16.46
C LEU A 64 19.79 11.61 17.03
N GLY A 65 19.66 12.19 18.23
CA GLY A 65 20.76 12.91 18.92
C GLY A 65 21.18 14.22 18.25
N LEU A 66 20.26 14.89 17.55
CA LEU A 66 20.45 16.20 16.92
C LEU A 66 20.18 17.36 17.89
#